data_AF-A0A7W8BDE4-F1
#
_entry.id   AF-A0A7W8BDE4-F1
#
_cell.length_a   1.000
_cell.length_b   1.000
_cell.length_c   1.000
_cell.angle_alpha   90.00
_cell.angle_beta   90.00
_cell.angle_gamma   90.00
#
_symmetry.space_group_name_H-M   'P 1'
#
loop_
_entity.id
_entity.type
_entity.pdbx_description
1 polymer ?
#
loop_
_entity_poly.entity_id
_entity_poly.type
_entity_poly.pdbx_seq_one_letter_code
_entity_poly.pdbx_strand_id
1 'polypeptide(L)'
;MTGTPRSGHAVVLGAGIAGLLTATVLTKHYGRVTLLDADRLPNTPGRRPGVPQGDHVHALLVGGQRALETLLPGIGAALRQSGAVGVDMGADFLLGTSCG
;
A
#
# COMPACT_ATOMS: atom_id res chain seq x y z
N MET A 1 31.22 1.01 2.04
CA MET A 1 30.78 -0.40 2.01
C MET A 1 30.05 -0.63 0.69
N THR A 2 30.76 -1.11 -0.34
CA THR A 2 30.16 -1.41 -1.65
C THR A 2 29.63 -2.84 -1.63
N GLY A 3 28.32 -2.99 -1.38
CA GLY A 3 27.65 -4.28 -1.51
C GLY A 3 27.69 -4.74 -2.96
N THR A 4 28.04 -6.00 -3.19
CA THR A 4 27.93 -6.64 -4.51
C THR A 4 26.53 -6.42 -5.08
N PRO A 5 26.38 -6.08 -6.38
CA PRO A 5 25.07 -5.89 -6.98
C PRO A 5 24.26 -7.16 -6.78
N ARG A 6 23.08 -7.03 -6.18
CA ARG A 6 22.18 -8.17 -5.96
C ARG A 6 21.84 -8.78 -7.32
N SER A 7 22.07 -10.07 -7.48
CA SER A 7 21.81 -10.79 -8.73
C SER A 7 20.31 -11.11 -8.86
N GLY A 8 19.88 -11.39 -10.09
CA GLY A 8 18.51 -11.83 -10.38
C GLY A 8 17.51 -10.71 -10.68
N HIS A 9 16.41 -11.11 -11.31
CA HIS A 9 15.31 -10.25 -11.74
C HIS A 9 13.99 -10.83 -11.25
N ALA A 10 13.22 -10.04 -10.51
CA ALA A 10 11.86 -10.40 -10.11
C ALA A 10 10.83 -9.62 -10.94
N VAL A 11 9.69 -10.27 -11.21
CA VAL A 11 8.54 -9.66 -11.86
C VAL A 11 7.36 -9.72 -10.91
N VAL A 12 6.69 -8.58 -10.71
CA VAL A 12 5.45 -8.48 -9.92
C VAL A 12 4.33 -8.11 -10.87
N LEU A 13 3.23 -8.88 -10.82
CA LEU A 13 2.04 -8.64 -11.62
C LEU A 13 0.98 -7.93 -10.75
N GLY A 14 0.54 -6.77 -11.21
CA GLY A 14 -0.39 -5.86 -10.54
C GLY A 14 0.32 -4.73 -9.78
N ALA A 15 0.06 -3.49 -10.16
CA ALA A 15 0.53 -2.27 -9.50
C ALA A 15 -0.51 -1.68 -8.52
N GLY A 16 -1.23 -2.56 -7.82
CA GLY A 16 -2.04 -2.19 -6.66
C GLY A 16 -1.20 -2.11 -5.38
N ILE A 17 -1.84 -1.82 -4.24
CA ILE A 17 -1.15 -1.67 -2.94
C ILE A 17 -0.30 -2.89 -2.59
N ALA A 18 -0.83 -4.12 -2.74
CA ALA A 18 -0.09 -5.34 -2.45
C ALA A 18 1.14 -5.51 -3.36
N GLY A 19 1.01 -5.23 -4.67
CA GLY A 19 2.10 -5.34 -5.63
C GLY A 19 3.20 -4.30 -5.42
N LEU A 20 2.82 -3.06 -5.08
CA LEU A 20 3.79 -2.01 -4.76
C LEU A 20 4.58 -2.34 -3.48
N LEU A 21 3.92 -2.85 -2.44
CA LEU A 21 4.60 -3.29 -1.21
C LEU A 21 5.49 -4.50 -1.46
N THR A 22 5.00 -5.47 -2.26
CA THR A 22 5.80 -6.63 -2.66
C THR A 22 7.04 -6.20 -3.43
N ALA A 23 6.88 -5.32 -4.44
CA ALA A 23 8.00 -4.77 -5.19
C ALA A 23 9.00 -4.04 -4.28
N THR A 24 8.51 -3.25 -3.32
CA THR A 24 9.33 -2.55 -2.31
C THR A 24 10.17 -3.52 -1.46
N VAL A 25 9.64 -4.69 -1.11
CA VAL A 25 10.42 -5.72 -0.41
C VAL A 25 11.42 -6.37 -1.36
N LEU A 26 10.99 -6.76 -2.56
CA LEU A 26 11.85 -7.43 -3.54
C LEU A 26 13.04 -6.58 -3.99
N THR A 27 12.91 -5.25 -4.00
CA THR A 27 14.04 -4.35 -4.29
C THR A 27 15.14 -4.41 -3.24
N LYS A 28 14.94 -5.11 -2.10
CA LYS A 28 15.99 -5.43 -1.11
C LYS A 28 16.72 -6.74 -1.42
N HIS A 29 16.15 -7.59 -2.28
CA HIS A 29 16.66 -8.93 -2.58
C HIS A 29 17.15 -9.11 -4.03
N TYR A 30 16.54 -8.42 -4.99
CA TYR A 30 16.85 -8.56 -6.43
C TYR A 30 17.47 -7.28 -7.02
N GLY A 31 18.38 -7.43 -7.97
CA GLY A 31 19.02 -6.30 -8.67
C GLY A 31 18.08 -5.54 -9.60
N ARG A 32 17.05 -6.22 -10.10
CA ARG A 32 15.99 -5.64 -10.92
C ARG A 32 14.63 -6.15 -10.45
N VAL A 33 13.66 -5.24 -10.35
CA VAL A 33 12.25 -5.57 -10.13
C VAL A 33 11.43 -4.89 -11.21
N THR A 34 10.67 -5.67 -11.99
CA THR A 34 9.72 -5.13 -12.97
C THR A 34 8.31 -5.30 -12.45
N LEU A 35 7.57 -4.20 -12.35
CA LEU A 35 6.15 -4.20 -12.02
C LEU A 35 5.36 -4.08 -13.32
N LEU A 36 4.44 -5.00 -13.55
CA LEU A 36 3.56 -5.00 -14.72
C LEU A 36 2.12 -4.80 -14.25
N ASP A 37 1.35 -4.01 -14.98
CA ASP A 37 -0.08 -3.83 -14.73
C ASP A 37 -0.84 -3.90 -16.05
N ALA A 38 -2.08 -4.41 -16.00
CA ALA A 38 -2.96 -4.47 -17.15
C ALA A 38 -3.56 -3.09 -17.47
N ASP A 39 -3.74 -2.24 -16.46
CA ASP A 39 -4.20 -0.87 -16.66
C ASP A 39 -3.05 0.06 -17.06
N ARG A 40 -3.39 1.10 -17.81
CA ARG A 40 -2.53 2.27 -17.95
C ARG A 40 -2.53 3.05 -16.63
N LEU A 41 -1.36 3.17 -16.00
CA LEU A 41 -1.23 3.90 -14.75
C LEU A 41 -1.37 5.42 -14.99
N PRO A 42 -2.26 6.12 -14.26
CA PRO A 42 -2.41 7.56 -14.37
C PRO A 42 -1.22 8.29 -13.72
N ASN A 43 -0.94 9.53 -14.16
CA ASN A 43 0.10 10.37 -13.56
C ASN A 43 -0.32 10.96 -12.20
N THR A 44 -1.62 10.97 -11.91
CA THR A 44 -2.22 11.45 -10.66
C THR A 44 -3.15 10.39 -10.09
N PRO A 45 -3.44 10.39 -8.78
CA PRO A 45 -4.44 9.50 -8.20
C PRO A 45 -5.77 9.58 -8.97
N GLY A 46 -6.35 8.43 -9.27
CA GLY A 46 -7.58 8.36 -10.07
C GLY A 46 -8.09 6.93 -10.23
N ARG A 47 -9.34 6.83 -10.66
CA ARG A 47 -10.04 5.56 -10.86
C ARG A 47 -9.34 4.70 -11.90
N ARG A 48 -9.22 3.41 -11.60
CA ARG A 48 -8.58 2.41 -12.46
C ARG A 48 -9.58 1.30 -12.80
N PRO A 49 -9.73 0.90 -14.09
CA PRO A 49 -10.63 -0.19 -14.47
C PRO A 49 -10.35 -1.51 -13.74
N GLY A 50 -9.09 -1.87 -13.54
CA GLY A 50 -8.66 -3.07 -12.82
C GLY A 50 -8.73 -2.96 -11.29
N VAL A 51 -9.16 -1.82 -10.74
CA VAL A 51 -9.33 -1.60 -9.28
C VAL A 51 -10.70 -0.94 -9.02
N PRO A 52 -11.82 -1.63 -9.32
CA PRO A 52 -13.15 -1.04 -9.20
C PRO A 52 -13.48 -0.60 -7.76
N GLN A 53 -12.92 -1.27 -6.76
CA GLN A 53 -13.04 -0.91 -5.35
C GLN A 53 -12.21 0.31 -4.93
N GLY A 54 -11.38 0.89 -5.81
CA GLY A 54 -10.46 1.99 -5.48
C GLY A 54 -11.16 3.25 -4.97
N ASP A 55 -12.42 3.47 -5.36
CA ASP A 55 -13.23 4.60 -4.93
C ASP A 55 -13.98 4.35 -3.60
N HIS A 56 -13.89 3.14 -3.03
CA HIS A 56 -14.50 2.81 -1.75
C HIS A 56 -13.62 3.28 -0.58
N VAL A 57 -14.18 3.29 0.64
CA VAL A 57 -13.40 3.56 1.85
C VAL A 57 -12.41 2.42 2.10
N HIS A 58 -11.16 2.77 2.38
CA HIS A 58 -10.10 1.81 2.71
C HIS A 58 -9.62 2.07 4.14
N ALA A 59 -10.20 1.35 5.10
CA ALA A 59 -9.75 1.41 6.48
C ALA A 59 -8.40 0.67 6.63
N LEU A 60 -7.38 1.39 7.08
CA LEU A 60 -6.08 0.80 7.40
C LEU A 60 -6.05 0.49 8.91
N LEU A 61 -6.09 -0.80 9.25
CA LEU A 61 -6.01 -1.24 10.63
C LEU A 61 -4.65 -0.85 11.25
N VAL A 62 -4.63 -0.56 12.55
CA VAL A 62 -3.42 -0.13 13.28
C VAL A 62 -2.23 -1.06 13.07
N GLY A 63 -2.46 -2.38 13.03
CA GLY A 63 -1.41 -3.36 12.73
C GLY A 63 -0.81 -3.18 11.33
N GLY A 64 -1.67 -2.98 10.32
CA GLY A 64 -1.24 -2.70 8.94
C GLY A 64 -0.52 -1.38 8.83
N GLN A 65 -0.99 -0.33 9.52
CA GLN A 65 -0.32 0.96 9.57
C GLN A 65 1.10 0.84 10.15
N ARG A 66 1.28 0.13 11.26
CA ARG A 66 2.61 -0.09 11.87
C ARG A 66 3.55 -0.89 10.96
N ALA A 67 3.02 -1.91 10.29
CA ALA A 67 3.78 -2.70 9.32
C ALA A 67 4.23 -1.83 8.13
N LEU A 68 3.34 -0.99 7.62
CA LEU A 68 3.66 -0.04 6.55
C LEU A 68 4.70 0.98 6.98
N GLU A 69 4.59 1.55 8.18
CA GLU A 69 5.57 2.51 8.70
C GLU A 69 6.98 1.89 8.84
N THR A 70 7.04 0.60 9.20
CA THR A 70 8.31 -0.14 9.26
C THR A 70 8.89 -0.38 7.87
N LEU A 71 8.04 -0.71 6.88
CA LEU A 71 8.48 -1.00 5.52
C LEU A 71 8.83 0.28 4.74
N LEU A 72 8.09 1.35 4.97
CA LEU A 72 8.14 2.66 4.30
C LEU A 72 8.09 3.77 5.36
N PRO A 73 9.23 4.12 5.99
CA PRO A 73 9.27 5.16 7.01
C PRO A 73 8.70 6.49 6.50
N GLY A 74 7.78 7.09 7.26
CA GLY A 74 7.09 8.33 6.91
C GLY A 74 5.78 8.15 6.12
N ILE A 75 5.40 6.92 5.74
CA ILE A 75 4.19 6.67 4.94
C ILE A 75 2.92 7.17 5.64
N GLY A 76 2.81 7.06 6.95
CA GLY A 76 1.65 7.57 7.69
C GLY A 76 1.51 9.09 7.58
N ALA A 77 2.64 9.83 7.58
CA ALA A 77 2.63 11.27 7.38
C ALA A 77 2.29 11.64 5.94
N ALA A 78 2.85 10.92 4.96
CA ALA A 78 2.58 11.13 3.54
C ALA A 78 1.10 10.86 3.19
N LEU A 79 0.51 9.80 3.75
CA LEU A 79 -0.91 9.50 3.58
C LEU A 79 -1.79 10.62 4.14
N ARG A 80 -1.48 11.13 5.34
CA ARG A 80 -2.20 12.27 5.95
C ARG A 80 -2.08 13.54 5.12
N GLN A 81 -0.89 13.86 4.62
CA GLN A 81 -0.68 14.99 3.69
C GLN A 81 -1.46 14.82 2.38
N SER A 82 -1.73 13.57 1.99
CA SER A 82 -2.52 13.23 0.80
C SER A 82 -4.03 13.12 1.08
N GLY A 83 -4.50 13.51 2.27
CA GLY A 83 -5.92 13.56 2.63
C GLY A 83 -6.44 12.37 3.43
N ALA A 84 -5.60 11.41 3.83
CA ALA A 84 -6.03 10.35 4.74
C ALA A 84 -6.35 10.93 6.13
N VAL A 85 -7.46 10.47 6.71
CA VAL A 85 -7.90 10.88 8.05
C VAL A 85 -7.63 9.79 9.07
N GLY A 86 -7.22 10.20 10.27
CA GLY A 86 -7.16 9.28 11.42
C GLY A 86 -8.57 9.01 11.91
N VAL A 87 -8.84 7.75 12.25
CA VAL A 87 -10.17 7.31 12.71
C VAL A 87 -9.98 6.49 13.98
N ASP A 88 -10.66 6.89 15.04
CA ASP A 88 -10.77 6.14 16.29
C ASP A 88 -12.04 5.29 16.25
N MET A 89 -11.88 3.99 16.09
CA MET A 89 -13.03 3.07 15.98
C MET A 89 -13.96 3.10 17.21
N GLY A 90 -13.45 3.46 18.40
CA GLY A 90 -14.24 3.51 19.63
C GLY A 90 -14.98 4.83 19.84
N ALA A 91 -14.48 5.93 19.26
CA ALA A 91 -15.09 7.25 19.37
C ALA A 91 -15.95 7.63 18.14
N ASP A 92 -15.53 7.18 16.95
CA ASP A 92 -16.11 7.62 15.67
C ASP A 92 -17.20 6.68 15.14
N PHE A 93 -17.32 5.47 15.69
CA PHE A 93 -18.34 4.49 15.27
C PHE A 93 -19.14 3.94 16.45
N LEU A 94 -20.46 3.90 16.28
CA LEU A 94 -21.35 3.13 17.13
C LEU A 94 -21.41 1.69 16.63
N LEU A 95 -20.57 0.82 17.19
CA LEU A 95 -20.64 -0.62 16.98
C LEU A 95 -21.65 -1.22 17.97
N GLY A 96 -22.91 -1.32 17.52
CA GLY A 96 -23.94 -2.05 18.25
C GLY A 96 -23.70 -3.55 18.16
N THR A 97 -23.46 -4.21 19.28
CA THR A 97 -23.72 -5.65 19.40
C THR A 97 -25.20 -5.82 19.71
N SER A 98 -25.92 -6.65 18.96
CA SER A 98 -27.28 -7.02 19.35
C SER A 98 -27.21 -7.72 20.71
N CYS A 99 -27.57 -7.02 21.78
CA CYS A 99 -28.07 -7.68 22.97
C CYS A 99 -29.52 -8.06 22.67
N GLY A 100 -29.86 -9.34 22.86
CA GLY A 100 -31.25 -9.82 22.81
C GLY A 100 -32.10 -9.23 23.91
#